data_AF-A0A7K2WTW5-F1
#
_entry.id   AF-A0A7K2WTW5-F1
#
_cell.length_a   1.000
_cell.length_b   1.000
_cell.length_c   1.000
_cell.angle_alpha   90.00
_cell.angle_beta   90.00
_cell.angle_gamma   90.00
#
_symmetry.space_group_name_H-M   'P 1'
#
loop_
_entity.id
_entity.type
_entity.pdbx_description
1 polymer ?
#
loop_
_entity_poly.entity_id
_entity_poly.type
_entity_poly.pdbx_seq_one_letter_code
_entity_poly.pdbx_strand_id
1 'polypeptide(L)'
;MAVQRADARRNYERILAEAEKEVAAHGADASLEQIARTAGVGSATVRRHFPGRRALLEAVFHERIEVLCARARELADAPDARAALL
;
A
#
# COMPACT_ATOMS: atom_id res chain seq x y z
N MET A 1 -7.42 -21.69 12.95
CA MET A 1 -6.31 -20.69 12.92
C MET A 1 -5.90 -20.23 11.51
N ALA A 2 -5.93 -21.07 10.47
CA ALA A 2 -5.53 -20.64 9.11
C ALA A 2 -6.47 -19.61 8.47
N VAL A 3 -7.79 -19.76 8.66
CA VAL A 3 -8.82 -18.84 8.12
C VAL A 3 -8.65 -17.41 8.65
N GLN A 4 -8.44 -17.24 9.96
CA GLN A 4 -8.17 -15.92 10.56
C GLN A 4 -6.91 -15.25 10.02
N ARG A 5 -5.86 -16.01 9.71
CA ARG A 5 -4.63 -15.46 9.08
C ARG A 5 -4.90 -15.00 7.65
N ALA A 6 -5.69 -15.76 6.89
CA ALA A 6 -6.10 -15.37 5.54
C ALA A 6 -6.98 -14.10 5.55
N ASP A 7 -7.91 -13.99 6.51
CA ASP A 7 -8.74 -12.80 6.69
C ASP A 7 -7.91 -11.58 7.08
N ALA A 8 -6.98 -11.73 8.03
CA ALA A 8 -6.08 -10.66 8.43
C ALA A 8 -5.22 -10.17 7.25
N ARG A 9 -4.74 -11.09 6.39
CA ARG A 9 -3.99 -10.74 5.19
C ARG A 9 -4.83 -9.99 4.17
N ARG A 10 -6.04 -10.48 3.86
CA ARG A 10 -6.97 -9.79 2.95
C ARG A 10 -7.36 -8.41 3.45
N ASN A 11 -7.58 -8.27 4.75
CA ASN A 11 -7.87 -6.97 5.35
C ASN A 11 -6.68 -6.03 5.23
N TYR A 12 -5.46 -6.52 5.50
CA TYR A 12 -4.25 -5.73 5.31
C TYR A 12 -4.10 -5.24 3.87
N GLU A 13 -4.25 -6.13 2.89
CA GLU A 13 -4.15 -5.79 1.46
C GLU A 13 -5.21 -4.75 1.04
N ARG A 14 -6.47 -4.91 1.48
CA ARG A 14 -7.53 -3.92 1.24
C ARG A 14 -7.22 -2.57 1.86
N ILE A 15 -6.74 -2.56 3.11
CA ILE A 15 -6.39 -1.31 3.80
C ILE A 15 -5.24 -0.62 3.07
N LEU A 16 -4.22 -1.37 2.64
CA LEU A 16 -3.06 -0.83 1.95
C LEU A 16 -3.45 -0.22 0.59
N ALA A 17 -4.30 -0.90 -0.19
CA ALA A 17 -4.79 -0.39 -1.46
C ALA A 17 -5.59 0.92 -1.32
N GLU A 18 -6.42 1.05 -0.29
CA GLU A 18 -7.13 2.31 -0.01
C GLU A 18 -6.20 3.38 0.56
N ALA A 19 -5.20 2.98 1.34
CA ALA A 19 -4.18 3.89 1.86
C ALA A 19 -3.34 4.50 0.73
N GLU A 20 -2.96 3.73 -0.29
CA GLU A 20 -2.26 4.24 -1.47
C GLU A 20 -3.06 5.36 -2.16
N LYS A 21 -4.38 5.17 -2.33
CA LYS A 21 -5.26 6.18 -2.95
C LYS A 21 -5.36 7.44 -2.09
N GLU A 22 -5.58 7.27 -0.79
CA GLU A 22 -5.69 8.38 0.16
C GLU A 22 -4.38 9.18 0.23
N VAL A 23 -3.23 8.50 0.30
CA VAL A 23 -1.90 9.13 0.31
C VAL A 23 -1.60 9.80 -1.02
N ALA A 24 -2.00 9.23 -2.16
CA ALA A 24 -1.85 9.90 -3.45
C ALA A 24 -2.68 11.19 -3.55
N ALA A 25 -3.87 11.22 -2.95
CA ALA A 25 -4.76 12.38 -2.98
C ALA A 25 -4.39 13.46 -1.95
N HIS A 26 -3.95 13.06 -0.76
CA HIS A 26 -3.80 13.95 0.41
C HIS A 26 -2.38 13.98 0.99
N GLY A 27 -1.46 13.18 0.45
CA GLY A 27 -0.07 13.13 0.90
C GLY A 27 0.04 12.80 2.38
N ALA A 28 0.78 13.65 3.10
CA ALA A 28 0.98 13.50 4.54
C ALA A 28 -0.29 13.71 5.37
N ASP A 29 -1.38 14.25 4.82
CA ASP A 29 -2.63 14.47 5.55
C ASP A 29 -3.65 13.34 5.39
N ALA A 30 -3.22 12.20 4.82
CA ALA A 30 -4.05 11.01 4.67
C ALA A 30 -4.71 10.55 5.98
N SER A 31 -6.02 10.27 5.92
CA SER A 31 -6.82 9.93 7.09
C SER A 31 -7.00 8.41 7.28
N LEU A 32 -6.50 7.89 8.40
CA LEU A 32 -6.73 6.49 8.81
C LEU A 32 -8.21 6.14 8.97
N GLU A 33 -9.04 7.12 9.34
CA GLU A 33 -10.48 6.92 9.52
C GLU A 33 -11.19 6.87 8.17
N GLN A 34 -10.79 7.71 7.21
CA GLN A 34 -11.30 7.64 5.85
C GLN A 34 -10.92 6.32 5.20
N ILE A 35 -9.66 5.88 5.36
CA ILE A 35 -9.18 4.58 4.86
C ILE A 35 -9.99 3.44 5.48
N ALA A 36 -10.27 3.47 6.78
CA ALA A 36 -11.11 2.45 7.42
C ALA A 36 -12.51 2.38 6.79
N ARG A 37 -13.12 3.56 6.54
CA ARG A 37 -14.44 3.66 5.90
C ARG A 37 -14.43 3.13 4.48
N THR A 38 -13.50 3.55 3.63
CA THR A 38 -13.44 3.14 2.22
C THR A 38 -13.04 1.67 2.08
N ALA A 39 -12.11 1.19 2.91
CA ALA A 39 -11.73 -0.20 2.95
C ALA A 39 -12.82 -1.10 3.56
N GLY A 40 -13.88 -0.55 4.17
CA GLY A 40 -14.98 -1.30 4.76
C GLY A 40 -14.56 -2.14 5.97
N VAL A 41 -13.61 -1.64 6.77
CA VAL A 41 -13.09 -2.32 7.96
C VAL A 41 -13.20 -1.42 9.20
N GLY A 42 -13.23 -2.02 10.38
CA GLY A 42 -13.27 -1.24 11.63
C GLY A 42 -11.98 -0.46 11.88
N SER A 43 -12.07 0.74 12.47
CA SER A 43 -10.90 1.58 12.79
C SER A 43 -9.92 0.89 13.75
N ALA A 44 -10.41 0.01 14.64
CA ALA A 44 -9.54 -0.82 15.49
C ALA A 44 -8.68 -1.79 14.67
N THR A 45 -9.20 -2.34 13.58
CA THR A 45 -8.46 -3.22 12.67
C THR A 45 -7.39 -2.44 11.93
N VAL A 46 -7.71 -1.25 11.40
CA VAL A 46 -6.72 -0.38 10.77
C VAL A 46 -5.62 0.00 11.75
N ARG A 47 -5.96 0.46 12.96
CA ARG A 47 -4.96 0.84 13.97
C ARG A 47 -4.09 -0.33 14.45
N ARG A 48 -4.61 -1.58 14.41
CA ARG A 48 -3.81 -2.78 14.71
C ARG A 48 -2.73 -3.03 13.65
N HIS A 49 -3.03 -2.78 12.38
CA HIS A 49 -2.06 -2.92 11.29
C HIS A 49 -1.16 -1.69 11.15
N PHE A 50 -1.71 -0.50 11.40
CA PHE A 50 -1.05 0.79 11.22
C PHE A 50 -1.30 1.64 12.47
N PRO A 51 -0.45 1.51 13.51
CA PRO A 51 -0.64 2.20 14.79
C PRO A 51 -0.72 3.72 14.68
N GLY A 52 -0.19 4.28 13.59
CA GLY A 52 -0.34 5.69 13.27
C GLY A 52 -0.01 5.96 11.81
N ARG A 53 -0.20 7.23 11.43
CA ARG A 53 0.02 7.73 10.07
C ARG A 53 1.42 7.43 9.54
N ARG A 54 2.46 7.52 10.38
CA ARG A 54 3.83 7.20 9.96
C ARG A 54 3.98 5.75 9.51
N ALA A 55 3.44 4.80 10.27
CA ALA A 55 3.48 3.39 9.91
C ALA A 55 2.70 3.09 8.62
N LEU A 56 1.59 3.81 8.39
CA LEU A 56 0.83 3.72 7.15
C LEU A 56 1.66 4.21 5.96
N LEU A 57 2.27 5.40 6.07
CA LEU A 57 3.10 5.98 5.02
C LEU A 57 4.31 5.11 4.71
N GLU A 58 4.98 4.57 5.74
CA GLU A 58 6.11 3.64 5.57
C GLU A 58 5.69 2.40 4.77
N ALA A 59 4.54 1.79 5.08
CA ALA A 59 4.05 0.63 4.35
C ALA A 59 3.68 0.96 2.90
N VAL A 60 2.98 2.08 2.66
CA VAL A 60 2.63 2.55 1.32
C VAL A 60 3.89 2.82 0.50
N PHE A 61 4.87 3.54 1.06
CA PHE A 61 6.11 3.83 0.33
C PHE A 61 6.93 2.58 0.07
N HIS A 62 6.97 1.63 1.00
CA HIS A 62 7.66 0.37 0.78
C HIS A 62 7.09 -0.38 -0.44
N GLU A 63 5.77 -0.57 -0.49
CA GLU A 63 5.10 -1.23 -1.62
C GLU A 63 5.37 -0.50 -2.94
N ARG A 64 5.25 0.84 -2.94
CA ARG A 64 5.50 1.65 -4.13
C ARG A 64 6.95 1.56 -4.62
N ILE A 65 7.91 1.55 -3.69
CA ILE A 65 9.33 1.37 -4.02
C ILE A 65 9.59 -0.03 -4.57
N GLU A 66 8.96 -1.07 -4.03
CA GLU A 66 9.10 -2.44 -4.55
C GLU A 66 8.55 -2.55 -5.98
N VAL A 67 7.39 -1.96 -6.26
CA VAL A 67 6.83 -1.89 -7.62
C VAL A 67 7.77 -1.14 -8.57
N LEU A 68 8.34 0.00 -8.14
CA LEU A 68 9.30 0.75 -8.95
C LEU A 68 10.58 -0.06 -9.20
N CYS A 69 11.10 -0.75 -8.19
CA CYS A 69 12.27 -1.62 -8.33
C CYS A 69 12.00 -2.78 -9.28
N ALA A 70 10.83 -3.43 -9.18
CA ALA A 70 10.44 -4.50 -10.08
C ALA A 70 10.35 -3.99 -11.52
N ARG A 71 9.72 -2.84 -11.72
CA ARG A 71 9.62 -2.20 -13.04
C ARG A 71 10.99 -1.82 -13.61
N ALA A 72 11.88 -1.30 -12.78
CA ALA A 72 13.25 -0.97 -13.20
C ALA A 72 14.02 -2.21 -13.66
N ARG A 73 13.85 -3.36 -13.00
CA ARG A 73 14.45 -4.64 -13.42
C ARG A 73 13.90 -5.10 -14.76
N GLU A 74 12.58 -5.09 -14.94
CA GLU A 74 11.94 -5.44 -16.23
C GLU A 74 12.47 -4.60 -17.39
N LEU A 75 12.66 -3.30 -17.16
CA LEU A 75 13.17 -2.38 -18.17
C LEU A 75 14.68 -2.54 -18.41
N ALA A 76 15.46 -2.88 -17.37
CA ALA A 76 16.89 -3.16 -17.50
C ALA A 76 17.16 -4.46 -18.29
N ASP A 77 16.28 -5.45 -18.16
CA ASP A 77 16.35 -6.71 -18.89
C ASP A 77 15.76 -6.61 -20.32
N ALA A 78 15.16 -5.45 -20.67
CA ALA A 78 14.62 -5.23 -22.00
C ALA A 78 15.75 -5.09 -23.03
N PRO A 79 15.61 -5.70 -24.23
CA PRO A 79 16.65 -5.66 -25.26
C PRO A 79 16.88 -4.26 -25.84
N ASP A 80 15.95 -3.33 -25.63
CA ASP A 80 16.09 -1.92 -25.99
C ASP A 80 16.15 -1.04 -24.75
N ALA A 81 17.34 -0.55 -24.41
CA ALA A 81 17.57 0.37 -23.30
C ALA A 81 16.81 1.70 -23.45
N ARG A 82 16.40 2.09 -24.67
CA ARG A 82 15.57 3.28 -24.88
C ARG A 82 14.15 3.09 -24.34
N ALA A 83 13.63 1.86 -24.33
CA ALA A 83 12.34 1.54 -23.73
C ALA A 83 12.29 1.79 -22.22
N ALA A 84 13.45 1.86 -21.55
CA ALA A 84 13.56 2.22 -20.14
C ALA A 84 13.39 3.73 -19.85
N LEU A 85 13.41 4.58 -20.89
CA LEU A 85 13.41 6.05 -20.78
C LEU A 85 12.13 6.72 -21.34
N LEU A 86 11.15 5.93 -21.80
CA LEU A 86 9.86 6.38 -22.34
C LEU A 86 8.71 5.92 -21.44
#